data_AF-A0AAU6ZYV9-F1
#
_entry.id   AF-A0AAU6ZYV9-F1
#
_cell.length_a   1.000
_cell.length_b   1.000
_cell.length_c   1.000
_cell.angle_alpha   90.00
_cell.angle_beta   90.00
_cell.angle_gamma   90.00
#
_symmetry.space_group_name_H-M   'P 1'
#
loop_
_entity.id
_entity.type
_entity.pdbx_description
1 polymer ?
#
loop_
_entity_poly.entity_id
_entity_poly.type
_entity_poly.pdbx_seq_one_letter_code
_entity_poly.pdbx_strand_id
1 'polypeptide(L)'
;MSDHNIWPNTTYDDPLAARAWLVALGFQEGTLVFDDAGGVRHSEMLWPEGGRVMVSERSDPTTARAVSPSAIPKATPGVSGPTPGEPEGWSDGQ
;
A
#
# COMPACT_ATOMS: atom_id res chain seq x y z
N MET A 1 0.74 -21.99 -5.89
CA MET A 1 1.73 -21.77 -6.96
C MET A 1 2.33 -20.40 -6.68
N SER A 2 3.65 -20.29 -6.46
CA SER A 2 4.26 -18.97 -6.21
C SER A 2 4.36 -18.19 -7.50
N ASP A 3 3.79 -17.00 -7.51
CA ASP A 3 3.97 -15.99 -8.54
C ASP A 3 5.35 -15.32 -8.33
N HIS A 4 6.28 -15.51 -9.28
CA HIS A 4 7.64 -14.97 -9.23
C HIS A 4 7.87 -13.96 -10.37
N ASN A 5 7.00 -12.96 -10.46
CA ASN A 5 7.08 -11.94 -11.48
C ASN A 5 7.59 -10.59 -10.93
N ILE A 6 8.33 -9.87 -11.78
CA ILE A 6 8.78 -8.51 -11.52
C ILE A 6 7.91 -7.57 -12.35
N TRP A 7 7.40 -6.52 -11.72
CA TRP A 7 6.52 -5.55 -12.35
C TRP A 7 7.08 -4.14 -12.21
N PRO A 8 7.16 -3.37 -13.30
CA PRO A 8 7.68 -2.02 -13.23
C PRO A 8 6.74 -1.11 -12.44
N ASN A 9 7.32 -0.18 -11.69
CA ASN A 9 6.60 0.94 -11.11
C ASN A 9 6.95 2.23 -11.85
N THR A 10 5.92 3.02 -12.15
CA THR A 10 6.06 4.32 -12.80
C THR A 10 5.40 5.39 -11.93
N THR A 11 6.09 6.51 -11.74
CA THR A 11 5.63 7.63 -10.92
C THR A 11 5.16 8.77 -11.81
N TYR A 12 4.01 9.36 -11.48
CA TYR A 12 3.42 10.47 -12.23
C TYR A 12 3.05 11.61 -11.30
N ASP A 13 3.05 12.83 -11.84
CA ASP A 13 2.50 14.00 -11.15
C ASP A 13 0.94 13.95 -11.14
N ASP A 14 0.33 13.28 -12.13
CA ASP A 14 -1.10 12.95 -12.16
C ASP A 14 -1.30 11.44 -12.42
N PRO A 15 -1.29 10.61 -11.36
CA PRO A 15 -1.44 9.16 -11.48
C PRO A 15 -2.83 8.73 -11.96
N LEU A 16 -3.88 9.53 -11.73
CA LEU A 16 -5.23 9.19 -12.19
C LEU A 16 -5.37 9.38 -13.71
N ALA A 17 -4.79 10.45 -14.26
CA ALA A 17 -4.71 10.62 -15.71
C ALA A 17 -3.89 9.49 -16.36
N ALA A 18 -2.78 9.07 -15.75
CA ALA A 18 -1.99 7.95 -16.24
C ALA A 18 -2.79 6.63 -16.26
N ARG A 19 -3.58 6.35 -15.22
CA ARG A 19 -4.49 5.19 -15.19
C ARG A 19 -5.54 5.25 -16.31
N ALA A 20 -6.19 6.40 -16.51
CA ALA A 20 -7.17 6.57 -17.56
C ALA A 20 -6.56 6.34 -18.96
N TRP A 21 -5.34 6.82 -19.18
CA TRP A 21 -4.60 6.55 -20.41
C TRP A 21 -4.27 5.06 -20.58
N LEU A 22 -3.86 4.36 -19.52
CA LEU A 22 -3.60 2.91 -19.57
C LEU A 22 -4.87 2.11 -19.88
N VAL A 23 -6.02 2.50 -19.33
CA VAL A 23 -7.32 1.91 -19.69
C VAL A 23 -7.60 2.08 -21.18
N ALA A 24 -7.32 3.26 -21.75
CA ALA A 24 -7.48 3.50 -23.18
C ALA A 24 -6.55 2.63 -24.06
N LEU A 25 -5.43 2.16 -23.50
CA LEU A 25 -4.53 1.20 -24.17
C LEU A 25 -4.96 -0.27 -24.00
N GLY A 26 -6.01 -0.54 -23.24
CA GLY A 26 -6.53 -1.89 -23.01
C GLY A 26 -6.11 -2.52 -21.68
N PHE A 27 -5.44 -1.78 -20.79
CA PHE A 27 -5.30 -2.25 -19.41
C PHE A 27 -6.66 -2.28 -18.71
N GLN A 28 -6.79 -3.21 -17.76
CA GLN A 28 -7.90 -3.27 -16.82
C GLN A 28 -7.48 -2.59 -15.52
N GLU A 29 -8.45 -1.93 -14.87
CA GLU A 29 -8.22 -1.35 -13.56
C GLU A 29 -8.00 -2.45 -12.52
N GLY A 30 -6.88 -2.36 -11.79
CA GLY A 30 -6.63 -3.14 -10.60
C GLY A 30 -6.82 -2.30 -9.33
N THR A 31 -6.13 -2.70 -8.27
CA THR A 31 -6.11 -2.03 -6.97
C THR A 31 -5.81 -0.53 -7.11
N LEU A 32 -6.52 0.30 -6.36
CA LEU A 32 -6.24 1.72 -6.19
C LEU A 32 -6.41 2.09 -4.71
N VAL A 33 -5.35 2.61 -4.11
CA VAL A 33 -5.29 3.01 -2.70
C VAL A 33 -4.78 4.43 -2.62
N PHE A 34 -5.57 5.27 -1.96
CA PHE A 34 -5.21 6.65 -1.64
C PHE A 34 -4.50 6.72 -0.28
N ASP A 35 -3.72 7.77 -0.05
CA ASP A 35 -3.28 8.17 1.28
C ASP A 35 -4.34 9.07 1.97
N ASP A 36 -4.04 9.48 3.21
CA ASP A 36 -4.93 10.32 4.01
C ASP A 36 -5.09 11.75 3.45
N ALA A 37 -4.19 12.18 2.56
CA ALA A 37 -4.24 13.48 1.88
C ALA A 37 -4.93 13.40 0.51
N GLY A 38 -5.37 12.21 0.07
CA GLY A 38 -6.02 11.98 -1.22
C GLY A 38 -5.07 11.69 -2.39
N GLY A 39 -3.76 11.55 -2.13
CA GLY A 39 -2.76 11.19 -3.13
C GLY A 39 -2.76 9.68 -3.43
N VAL A 40 -2.29 9.28 -4.62
CA VAL A 40 -2.26 7.85 -5.00
C VAL A 40 -1.02 7.17 -4.43
N ARG A 41 -1.21 6.45 -3.31
CA ARG A 41 -0.13 5.75 -2.60
C ARG A 41 0.26 4.43 -3.27
N HIS A 42 -0.73 3.68 -3.76
CA HIS A 42 -0.52 2.39 -4.41
C HIS A 42 -1.59 2.17 -5.46
N SER A 43 -1.19 1.86 -6.68
CA SER A 43 -2.16 1.43 -7.69
C SER A 43 -1.57 0.44 -8.69
N GLU A 44 -2.44 -0.42 -9.19
CA GLU A 44 -2.15 -1.50 -10.12
C GLU A 44 -3.01 -1.35 -11.38
N MET A 45 -2.40 -1.57 -12.53
CA MET A 45 -3.06 -1.73 -13.83
C MET A 45 -2.72 -3.11 -14.39
N LEU A 46 -3.74 -3.87 -14.77
CA LEU A 46 -3.63 -5.27 -15.17
C LEU A 46 -3.66 -5.41 -16.69
N TRP A 47 -2.74 -6.19 -17.25
CA TRP A 47 -2.80 -6.55 -18.67
C TRP A 47 -3.68 -7.80 -18.83
N PRO A 48 -4.66 -7.82 -19.76
CA PRO A 48 -5.64 -8.91 -19.86
C PRO A 48 -5.02 -10.30 -20.03
N GLU A 49 -3.94 -10.42 -20.80
CA GLU A 49 -3.25 -11.70 -21.05
C GLU A 49 -2.28 -12.10 -19.93
N GLY A 50 -2.22 -11.33 -18.85
CA GLY A 50 -1.30 -11.51 -17.74
C GLY A 50 -0.18 -10.48 -17.78
N GLY A 51 0.00 -9.80 -16.65
CA GLY A 51 0.90 -8.66 -16.56
C GLY A 51 0.36 -7.63 -15.58
N ARG A 52 1.25 -6.86 -14.95
CA ARG A 52 0.85 -5.64 -14.26
C ARG A 52 1.90 -4.54 -14.36
N VAL A 53 1.42 -3.31 -14.27
CA VAL A 53 2.23 -2.12 -14.05
C VAL A 53 1.75 -1.48 -12.75
N MET A 54 2.69 -1.06 -11.92
CA MET A 54 2.40 -0.25 -10.75
C MET A 54 2.42 1.22 -11.15
N VAL A 55 1.41 1.97 -10.68
CA VAL A 55 1.30 3.41 -10.87
C VAL A 55 1.14 4.05 -9.51
N SER A 56 2.05 4.96 -9.18
CA SER A 56 2.03 5.73 -7.94
C SER A 56 2.20 7.21 -8.22
N GLU A 57 1.79 8.04 -7.27
CA GLU A 57 2.12 9.46 -7.29
C GLU A 57 3.63 9.66 -7.12
N ARG A 58 4.17 10.72 -7.75
CA ARG A 58 5.53 11.17 -7.48
C ARG A 58 5.58 11.76 -6.07
N SER A 59 6.32 11.12 -5.19
CA SER A 59 6.59 11.68 -3.87
C SER A 59 7.55 12.87 -3.96
N ASP A 60 7.33 13.90 -3.13
CA ASP A 60 8.32 14.95 -2.92
C ASP A 60 9.61 14.31 -2.34
N PRO A 61 10.76 14.45 -2.99
CA PRO A 61 12.02 13.86 -2.52
C PRO A 61 12.45 14.39 -1.13
N THR A 62 11.92 15.53 -0.70
CA THR A 62 12.15 16.11 0.64
C THR A 62 11.44 15.31 1.73
N THR A 63 10.33 14.63 1.40
CA THR A 63 9.53 13.82 2.33
C THR A 63 9.73 12.32 2.11
N ALA A 64 10.18 11.91 0.92
CA ALA A 64 10.44 10.52 0.56
C ALA A 64 11.81 10.03 1.07
N ARG A 65 11.84 9.47 2.28
CA ARG A 65 13.02 8.75 2.78
C ARG A 65 12.97 7.29 2.33
N ALA A 66 13.74 6.94 1.31
CA ALA A 66 14.02 5.54 0.99
C ALA A 66 14.70 4.89 2.20
N VAL A 67 14.01 3.96 2.86
CA VAL A 67 14.58 3.13 3.92
C VAL A 67 14.99 1.79 3.32
N SER A 68 16.24 1.41 3.52
CA SER A 68 16.74 0.10 3.07
C SER A 68 15.88 -1.04 3.66
N PRO A 69 15.65 -2.14 2.93
CA PRO A 69 14.88 -3.28 3.42
C PRO A 69 15.38 -3.85 4.76
N SER A 70 16.70 -3.77 5.03
CA SER A 70 17.29 -4.15 6.31
C SER A 70 16.84 -3.31 7.51
N ALA A 71 16.26 -2.13 7.27
CA ALA A 71 15.74 -1.24 8.29
C ALA A 71 14.24 -1.46 8.59
N ILE A 72 13.55 -2.34 7.85
CA ILE A 72 12.21 -2.78 8.21
C ILE A 72 12.36 -3.77 9.36
N PRO A 73 11.96 -3.43 10.61
CA PRO A 73 12.00 -4.40 11.68
C PRO A 73 11.16 -5.61 11.29
N LYS A 74 11.73 -6.81 11.39
CA LYS A 74 10.96 -8.05 11.24
C LYS A 74 9.80 -7.97 12.23
N ALA A 75 8.57 -8.08 11.74
CA ALA A 75 7.41 -8.22 12.61
C ALA A 75 7.68 -9.38 13.57
N THR A 76 7.78 -9.09 14.86
CA THR A 76 7.96 -10.11 15.88
C THR A 76 6.71 -10.98 15.90
N PRO A 77 6.80 -12.28 15.59
CA PRO A 77 5.64 -13.14 15.73
C PRO A 77 5.41 -13.35 17.23
N GLY A 78 4.35 -12.73 17.77
CA GLY A 78 3.91 -12.95 19.14
C GLY A 78 3.72 -11.66 19.94
N VAL A 79 2.63 -10.94 19.66
CA VAL A 79 1.83 -10.32 20.71
C VAL A 79 0.39 -10.70 20.41
N SER A 80 -0.11 -11.72 21.11
CA SER A 80 -1.55 -11.86 21.29
C SER A 80 -1.97 -10.66 22.13
N GLY A 81 -2.67 -9.71 21.53
CA GLY A 81 -3.33 -8.66 22.29
C GLY A 81 -4.30 -9.29 23.30
N PRO A 82 -4.50 -8.68 24.48
CA PRO A 82 -5.46 -9.20 25.45
C PRO A 82 -6.87 -9.18 24.84
N THR A 83 -7.60 -10.27 25.05
CA THR A 83 -9.03 -10.40 24.71
C THR A 83 -9.83 -9.28 25.39
N PRO A 84 -10.69 -8.54 24.70
CA PRO A 84 -11.50 -7.51 25.33
C PRO A 84 -12.60 -8.16 26.19
N GLY A 85 -12.57 -7.89 27.49
CA GLY A 85 -13.73 -8.10 28.38
C GLY A 85 -13.39 -8.75 29.71
N GLU A 86 -13.22 -7.93 30.76
CA GLU A 86 -14.02 -8.03 31.99
C GLU A 86 -13.86 -6.73 32.81
N PRO A 87 -14.90 -6.31 33.57
CA PRO A 87 -15.14 -4.92 33.94
C PRO A 87 -14.32 -4.44 35.13
N GLU A 88 -14.09 -3.11 35.15
CA GLU A 88 -13.46 -2.37 36.23
C GLU A 88 -14.17 -2.59 37.58
N GLY A 89 -13.42 -3.03 38.58
CA GLY A 89 -13.92 -3.23 39.93
C GLY A 89 -12.82 -3.57 40.92
N TRP A 90 -12.10 -2.55 41.40
CA TRP A 90 -11.46 -2.62 42.71
C TRP A 90 -11.52 -1.24 43.39
N SER A 91 -12.32 -1.16 44.46
CA SER A 91 -12.53 0.03 45.28
C SER A 91 -11.34 0.29 46.20
N ASP A 92 -10.89 1.54 46.26
CA ASP A 92 -10.13 2.05 47.40
C ASP A 92 -11.09 2.35 48.56
N GLY A 93 -10.85 1.78 49.75
CA GLY A 93 -11.57 2.20 50.95
C GLY A 93 -11.41 1.33 52.20
N GLN A 94 -10.58 1.85 53.13
CA GLN A 94 -10.42 1.56 54.56
C GLN A 94 -9.50 0.39 54.95
#